data_AF-A0A401MDF3-F1
#
_entry.id   AF-A0A401MDF3-F1
#
_cell.length_a   1.000
_cell.length_b   1.000
_cell.length_c   1.000
_cell.angle_alpha   90.00
_cell.angle_beta   90.00
_cell.angle_gamma   90.00
#
_symmetry.space_group_name_H-M   'P 1'
#
loop_
_entity.id
_entity.type
_entity.pdbx_description
1 polymer ?
#
loop_
_entity_poly.entity_id
_entity_poly.type
_entity_poly.pdbx_seq_one_letter_code
_entity_poly.pdbx_strand_id
1 'polypeptide(L)'
;MHADYTFVYPLVRTNGSPEVTRTIVRRVLEVELSDPAKYQVAPGKITVLRYDQEIGNSACDVYEGYLHPDFSTTEPTGAPPRGPTTDPYDRSQGIEEDGEEACGTVSRV
;
A
#
# COMPACT_ATOMS: atom_id res chain seq x y z
N MET A 1 -15.39 -13.18 -0.35
CA MET A 1 -14.41 -13.43 0.72
C MET A 1 -13.59 -12.16 0.83
N HIS A 2 -13.51 -11.60 2.03
CA HIS A 2 -12.81 -10.36 2.31
C HIS A 2 -11.46 -10.65 2.95
N ALA A 3 -10.40 -9.99 2.50
CA ALA A 3 -9.09 -10.02 3.13
C ALA A 3 -8.51 -8.61 3.23
N ASP A 4 -8.40 -8.09 4.45
CA ASP A 4 -7.68 -6.87 4.79
C ASP A 4 -6.39 -7.24 5.53
N TYR A 5 -5.25 -6.97 4.90
CA TYR A 5 -3.93 -7.33 5.43
C TYR A 5 -2.93 -6.21 5.21
N THR A 6 -1.90 -6.17 6.06
CA THR A 6 -0.77 -5.25 5.93
C THR A 6 0.53 -6.03 5.88
N PHE A 7 1.37 -5.69 4.91
CA PHE A 7 2.78 -6.07 4.90
C PHE A 7 3.64 -4.90 5.38
N VAL A 8 4.59 -5.20 6.25
CA VAL A 8 5.60 -4.24 6.72
C VAL A 8 6.94 -4.70 6.18
N TYR A 9 7.55 -3.87 5.33
CA TYR A 9 8.84 -4.15 4.72
C TYR A 9 9.92 -3.35 5.44
N PRO A 10 10.74 -3.97 6.31
CA PRO A 10 11.90 -3.32 6.89
C PRO A 10 13.01 -3.22 5.84
N LEU A 11 13.55 -2.02 5.65
CA LEU A 11 14.49 -1.71 4.59
C LEU A 11 15.72 -1.01 5.17
N VAL A 12 16.89 -1.38 4.64
CA VAL A 12 18.17 -0.71 4.87
C VAL A 12 18.75 -0.28 3.54
N ARG A 13 19.59 0.76 3.55
CA ARG A 13 20.28 1.19 2.34
C ARG A 13 21.46 0.29 2.02
N THR A 14 21.72 0.15 0.73
CA THR A 14 22.86 -0.61 0.20
C THR A 14 24.21 0.08 0.44
N ASN A 15 24.22 1.36 0.83
CA ASN A 15 25.43 2.13 1.12
C ASN A 15 26.07 1.83 2.48
N GLY A 16 25.58 0.83 3.21
CA GLY A 16 26.10 0.44 4.52
C GLY A 16 25.57 1.28 5.70
N SER A 17 24.60 2.16 5.46
CA SER A 17 23.90 2.88 6.55
C SER A 17 23.17 1.90 7.48
N PRO A 18 23.27 2.05 8.80
CA PRO A 18 22.51 1.25 9.76
C PRO A 18 21.06 1.72 9.91
N GLU A 19 20.68 2.84 9.27
CA GLU A 19 19.32 3.35 9.30
C GLU A 19 18.33 2.33 8.72
N VAL A 20 17.30 2.03 9.51
CA VAL A 20 16.16 1.20 9.11
C VAL A 20 14.95 2.10 8.95
N THR A 21 14.27 1.96 7.81
CA THR A 21 12.93 2.52 7.59
C THR A 21 11.97 1.38 7.27
N ARG A 22 10.66 1.65 7.26
CA ARG A 22 9.65 0.68 6.84
C ARG A 22 8.77 1.27 5.76
N THR A 23 8.47 0.47 4.75
CA THR A 23 7.35 0.72 3.83
C THR A 23 6.20 -0.18 4.25
N ILE A 24 5.03 0.42 4.47
CA ILE A 24 3.84 -0.25 5.00
C ILE A 24 2.80 -0.31 3.90
N VAL A 25 2.39 -1.51 3.51
CA VAL A 25 1.44 -1.71 2.41
C VAL A 25 0.21 -2.41 2.97
N ARG A 26 -0.90 -1.66 3.12
CA ARG A 26 -2.21 -2.23 3.44
C ARG A 26 -2.92 -2.54 2.13
N ARG A 27 -3.57 -3.70 2.05
CA ARG A 27 -4.38 -4.10 0.90
C ARG A 27 -5.70 -4.68 1.38
N VAL A 28 -6.75 -4.35 0.63
CA VAL A 28 -8.08 -4.94 0.78
C VAL A 28 -8.41 -5.69 -0.50
N LEU A 29 -8.74 -6.97 -0.34
CA LEU A 29 -9.10 -7.88 -1.42
C LEU A 29 -10.52 -8.41 -1.18
N GLU A 30 -11.40 -8.20 -2.16
CA GLU A 30 -12.65 -8.96 -2.27
C GLU A 30 -12.48 -10.00 -3.36
N VAL A 31 -12.68 -11.26 -3.01
CA VAL A 31 -12.57 -12.38 -3.96
C VAL A 31 -13.78 -13.30 -3.90
N GLU A 32 -14.14 -13.87 -5.04
CA GLU A 32 -15.29 -14.77 -5.17
C GLU A 32 -14.85 -16.12 -5.76
N LEU A 33 -15.37 -17.19 -5.16
CA LEU A 33 -15.30 -18.54 -5.69
C LEU A 33 -16.71 -18.97 -6.13
N SER A 34 -17.00 -18.81 -7.41
CA SER A 34 -18.33 -19.10 -7.97
C SER A 34 -18.51 -20.61 -8.24
N ASP A 35 -19.75 -21.10 -8.10
CA ASP A 35 -20.10 -22.51 -8.35
C ASP A 35 -20.14 -22.80 -9.87
N PRO A 36 -19.27 -23.70 -10.40
CA PRO A 36 -19.24 -24.03 -11.83
C PRO A 36 -20.51 -24.71 -12.34
N ALA A 37 -21.36 -25.26 -11.47
CA ALA A 37 -22.66 -25.81 -11.87
C ALA A 37 -23.70 -24.73 -12.19
N LYS A 38 -23.45 -23.48 -11.77
CA LYS A 38 -24.38 -22.34 -11.90
C LYS A 38 -23.82 -21.22 -12.77
N TYR A 39 -22.51 -21.01 -12.75
CA TYR A 39 -21.85 -19.90 -13.41
C TYR A 39 -20.72 -20.38 -14.32
N GLN A 40 -20.44 -19.62 -15.38
CA GLN A 40 -19.24 -19.84 -16.18
C GLN A 40 -18.01 -19.35 -15.42
N VAL A 41 -17.09 -20.26 -15.13
CA VAL A 41 -15.86 -19.97 -14.37
C VAL A 41 -14.62 -20.39 -15.13
N ALA A 42 -13.47 -19.78 -14.80
CA ALA A 42 -12.17 -20.26 -15.24
C ALA A 42 -11.65 -21.32 -14.25
N PRO A 43 -11.44 -22.58 -14.68
CA PRO A 43 -10.98 -23.63 -13.77
C PRO A 43 -9.65 -23.29 -13.07
N GLY A 44 -9.60 -23.51 -11.76
CA GLY A 44 -8.41 -23.24 -10.94
C GLY A 44 -8.12 -21.75 -10.69
N LYS A 45 -9.06 -20.85 -11.01
CA LYS A 45 -8.95 -19.42 -10.76
C LYS A 45 -9.99 -18.99 -9.72
N ILE A 46 -9.64 -17.94 -9.00
CA ILE A 46 -10.56 -17.18 -8.15
C ILE A 46 -10.80 -15.81 -8.81
N THR A 47 -12.01 -15.29 -8.70
CA THR A 47 -12.34 -13.96 -9.24
C THR A 47 -11.96 -12.90 -8.21
N VAL A 48 -11.22 -11.87 -8.62
CA VAL A 48 -10.98 -10.68 -7.81
C VAL A 48 -12.06 -9.65 -8.15
N LEU A 49 -12.89 -9.31 -7.17
CA LEU A 49 -13.97 -8.33 -7.31
C LEU A 49 -13.49 -6.91 -7.00
N ARG A 50 -12.60 -6.77 -6.00
CA ARG A 50 -12.06 -5.49 -5.56
C ARG A 50 -10.61 -5.65 -5.10
N TYR A 51 -9.78 -4.66 -5.42
CA TYR A 51 -8.39 -4.56 -5.00
C TYR A 51 -8.09 -3.10 -4.67
N ASP A 52 -7.94 -2.80 -3.39
CA ASP A 52 -7.48 -1.49 -2.93
C ASP A 52 -6.15 -1.61 -2.22
N GLN A 53 -5.40 -0.52 -2.22
CA GLN A 53 -4.16 -0.44 -1.49
C GLN A 53 -3.91 0.96 -0.93
N GLU A 54 -3.24 0.99 0.21
CA GLU A 54 -2.69 2.19 0.81
C GLU A 54 -1.21 1.91 1.12
N ILE A 55 -0.34 2.85 0.74
CA ILE A 55 1.10 2.69 0.83
C ILE A 55 1.65 3.83 1.72
N GLY A 56 2.13 3.45 2.90
CA GLY A 56 2.88 4.32 3.78
C GLY A 56 4.38 4.26 3.47
N ASN A 57 5.03 5.42 3.46
CA ASN A 57 6.46 5.60 3.16
C ASN A 57 6.86 5.09 1.76
N SER A 58 6.28 5.72 0.75
CA SER A 58 6.77 5.70 -0.63
C SER A 58 6.62 7.11 -1.20
N ALA A 59 7.53 7.49 -2.11
CA ALA A 59 7.57 8.83 -2.68
C ALA A 59 6.23 9.25 -3.34
N CYS A 60 5.82 10.50 -3.08
CA CYS A 60 4.63 11.09 -3.68
C CYS A 60 4.84 11.37 -5.18
N ASP A 61 3.75 11.23 -5.95
CA ASP A 61 3.68 11.54 -7.37
C ASP A 61 4.65 10.70 -8.25
N VAL A 62 5.06 9.51 -7.78
CA VAL A 62 5.91 8.55 -8.51
C VAL A 62 5.13 7.25 -8.77
N TYR A 63 4.90 6.91 -10.05
CA TYR A 63 4.03 5.80 -10.48
C TYR A 63 4.71 4.86 -11.48
N GLU A 64 5.92 4.40 -11.16
CA GLU A 64 6.70 3.52 -12.05
C GLU A 64 6.62 2.02 -11.71
N GLY A 65 5.76 1.65 -10.76
CA GLY A 65 5.58 0.25 -10.31
C GLY A 65 6.57 -0.21 -9.24
N TYR A 66 7.49 0.66 -8.82
CA TYR A 66 8.37 0.45 -7.68
C TYR A 66 7.95 1.31 -6.49
N LEU A 67 8.30 0.83 -5.29
CA LEU A 67 8.17 1.61 -4.06
C LEU A 67 9.46 2.41 -3.86
N HIS A 68 9.33 3.65 -3.42
CA HIS A 68 10.44 4.58 -3.20
C HIS A 68 10.46 5.01 -1.73
N PRO A 69 10.98 4.16 -0.82
CA PRO A 69 11.02 4.46 0.60
C PRO A 69 11.85 5.69 0.88
N ASP A 70 11.35 6.57 1.74
CA ASP A 70 12.13 7.70 2.24
C ASP A 70 12.98 7.27 3.45
N PHE A 71 14.19 7.81 3.51
CA PHE A 71 15.12 7.66 4.61
C PHE A 71 15.49 9.07 5.10
N SER A 72 15.48 9.26 6.41
CA SER A 72 15.71 10.57 7.04
C SER A 72 17.07 11.19 6.72
N THR A 73 18.03 10.38 6.29
CA THR A 73 19.40 10.82 5.94
C THR A 73 19.64 10.97 4.44
N THR A 74 18.60 10.95 3.60
CA THR A 74 18.68 11.18 2.15
C THR A 74 17.71 12.26 1.69
N GLU A 75 17.98 12.79 0.50
CA GLU A 75 17.03 13.65 -0.19
C GLU A 75 15.81 12.83 -0.66
N PRO A 76 14.58 13.34 -0.47
CA PRO A 76 13.38 12.72 -0.98
C PRO A 76 13.43 12.54 -2.50
N THR A 77 12.88 11.44 -3.00
CA THR A 77 12.88 11.09 -4.43
C THR A 77 11.60 11.50 -5.18
N GLY A 78 10.62 12.07 -4.48
CA GLY A 78 9.35 12.53 -5.07
C GLY A 78 8.94 13.91 -4.59
N ALA A 79 7.71 14.30 -4.93
CA ALA A 79 7.15 15.58 -4.51
C ALA A 79 7.02 15.65 -2.98
N PRO A 80 7.10 16.84 -2.38
CA PRO A 80 6.82 17.00 -0.96
C PRO A 80 5.35 16.63 -0.66
N PRO A 81 5.07 15.97 0.48
CA PRO A 81 3.71 15.64 0.87
C PRO A 81 2.89 16.92 1.09
N ARG A 82 1.64 16.89 0.64
CA ARG A 82 0.67 18.01 0.73
C ARG A 82 -0.60 17.64 1.48
N GLY A 83 -0.85 16.35 1.70
CA GLY A 83 -2.00 15.83 2.44
C GLY A 83 -1.80 15.76 3.95
N PRO A 84 -2.80 15.23 4.68
CA PRO A 84 -2.75 15.07 6.12
C PRO A 84 -1.68 14.09 6.56
N THR A 85 -1.38 14.09 7.86
CA THR A 85 -0.56 13.05 8.48
C THR A 85 -1.44 11.85 8.84
N THR A 86 -1.12 10.66 8.34
CA THR A 86 -1.87 9.41 8.60
C THR A 86 -1.06 8.42 9.44
N ASP A 87 -1.75 7.58 10.22
CA ASP A 87 -1.16 6.40 10.87
C ASP A 87 -1.43 5.18 9.97
N PRO A 88 -0.40 4.56 9.38
CA PRO A 88 -0.59 3.47 8.41
C PRO A 88 -1.10 2.16 9.07
N TYR A 89 -1.22 2.15 10.40
CA TYR A 89 -1.79 1.05 11.18
C TYR A 89 -3.19 1.35 11.72
N ASP A 90 -3.74 2.55 11.48
CA ASP A 90 -5.12 2.85 11.85
C ASP A 90 -6.08 2.04 10.96
N ARG A 91 -6.87 1.18 11.59
CA ARG A 91 -7.88 0.33 10.93
C ARG A 91 -9.31 0.77 11.26
N SER A 92 -9.48 1.92 11.90
CA SER A 92 -10.80 2.44 12.26
C SER A 92 -11.63 2.82 11.04
N GLN A 93 -10.97 3.12 9.91
CA GLN A 93 -11.59 3.40 8.62
C GLN A 93 -11.13 2.40 7.54
N GLY A 94 -11.94 2.28 6.49
CA GLY A 94 -11.57 1.56 5.26
C GLY A 94 -10.47 2.28 4.47
N ILE A 95 -9.99 1.66 3.40
CA ILE A 95 -9.21 2.38 2.38
C ILE A 95 -10.22 3.16 1.54
N GLU A 96 -10.04 4.47 1.42
CA GLU A 96 -10.91 5.31 0.58
C GLU A 96 -10.75 4.90 -0.90
N GLU A 97 -11.88 4.65 -1.58
CA GLU A 97 -11.90 4.22 -3.00
C GLU A 97 -11.49 5.36 -3.96
N ASP A 98 -11.69 6.60 -3.53
CA ASP A 98 -11.52 7.80 -4.35
C ASP A 98 -10.30 8.58 -3.85
N GLY A 99 -9.17 8.42 -4.53
CA GLY A 99 -7.88 9.06 -4.26
C GLY A 99 -7.87 10.57 -4.54
N GLU A 100 -8.81 11.32 -3.97
CA GLU A 100 -8.83 12.78 -4.02
C GLU A 100 -7.96 13.42 -2.93
N GLU A 101 -7.59 12.67 -1.89
CA GLU A 101 -6.65 13.19 -0.89
C GLU A 101 -5.23 13.31 -1.48
N ALA A 102 -4.66 14.50 -1.34
CA ALA A 102 -3.27 14.74 -1.72
C ALA A 102 -2.35 13.79 -0.94
N CYS A 103 -1.26 13.34 -1.58
CA CYS A 103 -0.25 12.51 -0.92
C CYS A 103 0.22 13.15 0.41
N GLY A 104 0.06 12.42 1.52
CA GLY A 104 0.24 12.92 2.87
C GLY A 104 1.55 12.49 3.54
N THR A 105 1.68 12.84 4.82
CA THR A 105 2.80 12.40 5.67
C THR A 105 2.41 11.14 6.42
N VAL A 106 3.34 10.20 6.60
CA VAL A 106 3.09 9.02 7.43
C VAL A 106 3.74 9.21 8.81
N SER A 107 3.00 8.97 9.89
CA SER A 107 3.47 9.25 11.25
C SER A 107 4.39 8.19 11.84
N ARG A 108 4.28 6.93 11.39
CA ARG A 108 4.95 5.76 11.99
C ARG A 108 5.56 4.86 10.92
N VAL A 109 6.89 4.92 10.79
CA VAL A 109 7.72 4.11 9.88
C VAL A 109 8.88 3.47 10.61
#